data_AF-A0A5B0W4J8-F1
#
_entry.id   AF-A0A5B0W4J8-F1
#
_cell.length_a   1.000
_cell.length_b   1.000
_cell.length_c   1.000
_cell.angle_alpha   90.00
_cell.angle_beta   90.00
_cell.angle_gamma   90.00
#
_symmetry.space_group_name_H-M   'P 1'
#
loop_
_entity.id
_entity.type
_entity.pdbx_description
1 polymer ?
#
loop_
_entity_poly.entity_id
_entity_poly.type
_entity_poly.pdbx_seq_one_letter_code
_entity_poly.pdbx_strand_id
1 'polypeptide(L)'
;MNDIIDGNEALIQFFPLPAHLYSKDIACIVIVAYAEEQGPNLTGLINALYSKGYTNLDHLLNSTWKKLYQVPRLGHKRLMLLLHLLERISADPKTIENHTIVPRVTMQSKKEMKELTLKRIIKKYNETSVEVLSEATEKEARLKKIKDRLREMGMII
;
A
#
# COMPACT_ATOMS: atom_id res chain seq x y z
N MET A 1 -0.29 -18.46 -23.64
CA MET A 1 0.87 -17.55 -23.62
C MET A 1 1.89 -17.88 -22.52
N ASN A 2 1.63 -18.83 -21.61
CA ASN A 2 2.58 -19.19 -20.52
C ASN A 2 3.73 -20.10 -20.97
N ASP A 3 3.62 -20.77 -22.12
CA ASP A 3 4.64 -21.71 -22.61
C ASP A 3 5.76 -21.06 -23.44
N ILE A 4 5.71 -19.74 -23.63
CA ILE A 4 6.60 -19.02 -24.56
C ILE A 4 7.70 -18.22 -23.81
N ILE A 5 7.46 -17.82 -22.57
CA ILE A 5 8.41 -17.00 -21.81
C ILE A 5 9.36 -17.90 -21.03
N ASP A 6 10.63 -17.98 -21.45
CA ASP A 6 11.68 -18.54 -20.60
C ASP A 6 11.75 -17.69 -19.32
N GLY A 7 11.60 -18.35 -18.16
CA GLY A 7 11.59 -17.70 -16.86
C GLY A 7 12.83 -16.85 -16.55
N ASN A 8 13.94 -17.09 -17.26
CA ASN A 8 15.21 -16.41 -17.07
C ASN A 8 15.50 -15.33 -18.12
N GLU A 9 14.75 -15.28 -19.22
CA GLU A 9 14.94 -14.25 -20.25
C GLU A 9 14.31 -12.93 -19.81
N ALA A 10 14.87 -11.83 -20.32
CA ALA A 10 14.40 -10.49 -20.04
C ALA A 10 13.08 -10.25 -20.78
N LEU A 11 12.12 -9.61 -20.10
CA LEU A 11 10.81 -9.31 -20.67
C LEU A 11 10.88 -8.48 -21.97
N ILE A 12 11.93 -7.66 -22.15
CA ILE A 12 12.16 -6.86 -23.36
C ILE A 12 12.22 -7.69 -24.64
N GLN A 13 12.62 -8.96 -24.56
CA GLN A 13 12.68 -9.87 -25.71
C GLN A 13 11.29 -10.32 -26.16
N PHE A 14 10.33 -10.37 -25.22
CA PHE A 14 8.95 -10.78 -25.49
C PHE A 14 8.03 -9.58 -25.73
N PHE A 15 8.37 -8.42 -25.16
CA PHE A 15 7.56 -7.20 -25.22
C PHE A 15 8.41 -6.02 -25.73
N PRO A 16 8.79 -6.03 -27.01
CA PRO A 16 9.58 -4.95 -27.57
C PRO A 16 8.78 -3.65 -27.58
N LEU A 17 9.39 -2.56 -27.12
CA LEU A 17 8.86 -1.20 -27.20
C LEU A 17 9.85 -0.26 -27.87
N PRO A 18 9.37 0.81 -28.53
CA PRO A 18 10.20 1.92 -28.97
C PRO A 18 11.06 2.52 -27.83
N ALA A 19 12.32 2.83 -28.13
CA ALA A 19 13.31 3.22 -27.12
C ALA A 19 12.94 4.46 -26.30
N HIS A 20 12.24 5.44 -26.90
CA HIS A 20 11.80 6.64 -26.20
C HIS A 20 10.76 6.37 -25.10
N LEU A 21 10.16 5.18 -25.09
CA LEU A 21 9.17 4.78 -24.08
C LEU A 21 9.79 4.16 -22.84
N TYR A 22 11.05 3.69 -22.89
CA TYR A 22 11.69 3.03 -21.75
C TYR A 22 11.81 3.94 -20.52
N SER A 23 11.96 5.25 -20.73
CA SER A 23 12.01 6.23 -19.64
C SER A 23 10.64 6.55 -19.03
N LYS A 24 9.53 6.12 -19.64
CA LYS A 24 8.19 6.35 -19.08
C LYS A 24 8.04 5.61 -17.77
N ASP A 25 7.36 6.27 -16.85
CA ASP A 25 7.06 5.70 -15.54
C ASP A 25 6.03 4.56 -15.67
N ILE A 26 6.22 3.50 -14.89
CA ILE A 26 5.40 2.27 -14.93
C ILE A 26 3.90 2.52 -14.70
N ALA A 27 3.49 3.65 -14.12
CA ALA A 27 2.10 4.01 -13.98
C ALA A 27 1.37 4.16 -15.32
N CYS A 28 2.10 4.39 -16.43
CA CYS A 28 1.48 4.44 -17.76
C CYS A 28 0.82 3.12 -18.17
N ILE A 29 1.20 1.99 -17.54
CA ILE A 29 0.61 0.67 -17.79
C ILE A 29 -0.91 0.65 -17.51
N VAL A 30 -1.38 1.51 -16.61
CA VAL A 30 -2.80 1.60 -16.22
C VAL A 30 -3.72 2.00 -17.38
N ILE A 31 -3.19 2.65 -18.40
CA ILE A 31 -3.96 3.22 -19.52
C ILE A 31 -4.51 2.14 -20.43
N VAL A 32 -3.76 1.06 -20.62
CA VAL A 32 -4.13 -0.05 -21.51
C VAL A 32 -5.02 -1.09 -20.81
N ALA A 33 -5.31 -0.89 -19.52
CA ALA A 33 -6.16 -1.78 -18.75
C ALA A 33 -7.64 -1.52 -19.07
N TYR A 34 -8.37 -2.60 -19.35
CA TYR A 34 -9.81 -2.53 -19.57
C TYR A 34 -10.55 -2.22 -18.28
N ALA A 35 -11.79 -1.73 -18.39
CA ALA A 35 -12.61 -1.34 -17.24
C ALA A 35 -12.76 -2.45 -16.17
N GLU A 36 -12.79 -3.72 -16.59
CA GLU A 36 -12.89 -4.89 -15.70
C GLU A 36 -11.59 -5.17 -14.93
N GLU A 37 -10.45 -4.74 -15.47
CA GLU A 37 -9.12 -4.88 -14.87
C GLU A 37 -8.77 -3.68 -13.99
N GLN A 38 -9.46 -2.54 -14.20
CA GLN A 38 -9.38 -1.36 -13.33
C GLN A 38 -9.92 -1.74 -11.94
N GLY A 39 -9.04 -1.76 -10.94
CA GLY A 39 -9.45 -2.17 -9.60
C GLY A 39 -8.29 -2.48 -8.65
N PRO A 40 -8.57 -3.15 -7.52
CA PRO A 40 -7.57 -3.46 -6.50
C PRO A 40 -6.38 -4.27 -7.01
N ASN A 41 -6.59 -5.08 -8.06
CA ASN A 41 -5.51 -5.86 -8.68
C ASN A 41 -4.53 -4.99 -9.44
N LEU A 42 -5.00 -4.04 -10.24
CA LEU A 42 -4.15 -3.09 -10.98
C LEU A 42 -3.44 -2.13 -10.03
N THR A 43 -4.15 -1.54 -9.07
CA THR A 43 -3.53 -0.68 -8.06
C THR A 43 -2.51 -1.46 -7.22
N GLY A 44 -2.83 -2.70 -6.84
CA GLY A 44 -1.93 -3.57 -6.11
C GLY A 44 -0.70 -3.99 -6.92
N LEU A 45 -0.85 -4.16 -8.24
CA LEU A 45 0.23 -4.43 -9.19
C LEU A 45 1.23 -3.27 -9.20
N ILE A 46 0.76 -2.07 -9.51
CA ILE A 46 1.60 -0.87 -9.62
C ILE A 46 2.31 -0.59 -8.28
N ASN A 47 1.60 -0.68 -7.17
CA ASN A 47 2.19 -0.48 -5.84
C ASN A 47 3.26 -1.53 -5.49
N ALA A 48 3.04 -2.80 -5.85
CA ALA A 48 4.03 -3.85 -5.62
C ALA A 48 5.30 -3.61 -6.42
N LEU A 49 5.17 -3.17 -7.68
CA LEU A 49 6.30 -2.83 -8.54
C LEU A 49 7.10 -1.64 -7.99
N TYR A 50 6.44 -0.53 -7.65
CA TYR A 50 7.13 0.62 -7.03
C TYR A 50 7.82 0.26 -5.71
N SER A 51 7.19 -0.58 -4.87
CA SER A 51 7.78 -1.00 -3.60
C SER A 51 9.10 -1.76 -3.76
N LYS A 52 9.36 -2.32 -4.95
CA LYS A 52 10.61 -2.98 -5.33
C LYS A 52 11.55 -2.12 -6.18
N GLY A 53 11.20 -0.86 -6.43
CA GLY A 53 12.04 0.08 -7.17
C GLY A 53 11.88 0.02 -8.69
N TYR A 54 10.84 -0.65 -9.19
CA TYR A 54 10.45 -0.51 -10.60
C TYR A 54 9.75 0.83 -10.77
N THR A 55 10.47 1.82 -11.29
CA THR A 55 9.95 3.19 -11.48
C THR A 55 9.64 3.49 -12.95
N ASN A 56 10.36 2.86 -13.88
CA ASN A 56 10.19 3.05 -15.32
C ASN A 56 10.09 1.73 -16.09
N LEU A 57 9.66 1.81 -17.35
CA LEU A 57 9.52 0.66 -18.23
C LEU A 57 10.85 -0.02 -18.53
N ASP A 58 11.95 0.73 -18.60
CA ASP A 58 13.30 0.18 -18.80
C ASP A 58 13.65 -0.86 -17.74
N HIS A 59 13.52 -0.49 -16.46
CA HIS A 59 13.86 -1.36 -15.35
C HIS A 59 12.93 -2.59 -15.28
N LEU A 60 11.66 -2.40 -15.65
CA LEU A 60 10.67 -3.46 -15.69
C LEU A 60 10.94 -4.46 -16.84
N LEU A 61 11.22 -3.98 -18.05
CA LEU A 61 11.43 -4.81 -19.23
C LEU A 61 12.77 -5.54 -19.20
N ASN A 62 13.80 -4.97 -18.57
CA ASN A 62 15.07 -5.65 -18.32
C ASN A 62 14.99 -6.67 -17.16
N SER A 63 13.83 -6.81 -16.51
CA SER A 63 13.60 -7.85 -15.52
C SER A 63 13.16 -9.15 -16.15
N THR A 64 13.27 -10.24 -15.40
CA THR A 64 12.86 -11.57 -15.82
C THR A 64 11.56 -11.95 -15.14
N TRP A 65 10.81 -12.86 -15.76
CA TRP A 65 9.60 -13.43 -15.18
C TRP A 65 9.83 -13.98 -13.76
N LYS A 66 10.92 -14.72 -13.57
CA LYS A 66 11.30 -15.31 -12.27
C LYS A 66 11.54 -14.23 -11.20
N LYS A 67 12.21 -13.13 -11.55
CA LYS A 67 12.43 -12.00 -10.63
C LYS A 67 11.12 -11.32 -10.24
N LEU A 68 10.22 -11.13 -11.20
CA LEU A 68 8.92 -10.52 -10.94
C LEU A 68 8.01 -11.43 -10.10
N TYR A 69 8.05 -12.75 -10.31
CA TYR A 69 7.32 -13.70 -9.47
C TYR A 69 7.75 -13.65 -7.99
N GLN A 70 9.01 -13.33 -7.72
CA GLN A 70 9.54 -13.16 -6.37
C GLN A 70 9.18 -11.82 -5.72
N VAL A 71 8.54 -10.89 -6.45
CA VAL A 71 8.10 -9.61 -5.89
C VAL A 71 6.99 -9.87 -4.86
N PRO A 72 7.19 -9.48 -3.58
CA PRO A 72 6.18 -9.61 -2.56
C PRO A 72 4.88 -8.92 -2.98
N ARG A 73 3.75 -9.57 -2.72
CA ARG A 73 2.40 -9.05 -3.00
C ARG A 73 2.08 -8.88 -4.49
N LEU A 74 2.92 -9.31 -5.42
CA LEU A 74 2.54 -9.42 -6.83
C LEU A 74 1.61 -10.63 -7.00
N GLY A 75 2.11 -11.82 -6.64
CA GLY A 75 1.38 -13.07 -6.80
C GLY A 75 1.07 -13.40 -8.27
N HIS A 76 0.60 -14.62 -8.52
CA HIS A 76 0.41 -15.10 -9.89
C HIS A 76 -0.62 -14.29 -10.68
N LYS A 77 -1.78 -13.96 -10.07
CA LYS A 77 -2.86 -13.24 -10.76
C LYS A 77 -2.45 -11.85 -11.25
N ARG A 78 -1.73 -11.07 -10.43
CA ARG A 78 -1.29 -9.73 -10.85
C ARG A 78 -0.14 -9.82 -11.84
N LEU A 79 0.74 -10.80 -11.69
CA LEU A 79 1.79 -11.05 -12.66
C LEU A 79 1.23 -11.40 -14.05
N MET A 80 0.17 -12.22 -14.12
CA MET A 80 -0.54 -12.49 -15.38
C MET A 80 -1.17 -11.22 -15.96
N LEU A 81 -1.80 -10.40 -15.11
CA LEU A 81 -2.34 -9.11 -15.53
C LEU A 81 -1.23 -8.22 -16.10
N LEU A 82 -0.07 -8.16 -15.47
CA LEU A 82 1.07 -7.38 -15.96
C LEU A 82 1.47 -7.80 -17.38
N LEU A 83 1.55 -9.10 -17.66
CA LEU A 83 1.91 -9.56 -19.00
C LEU A 83 0.88 -9.15 -20.04
N HIS A 84 -0.41 -9.35 -19.77
CA HIS A 84 -1.45 -8.95 -20.72
C HIS A 84 -1.40 -7.45 -21.00
N LEU A 85 -1.08 -6.63 -19.99
CA LEU A 85 -0.93 -5.19 -20.18
C LEU A 85 0.33 -4.86 -20.98
N LEU A 86 1.46 -5.51 -20.70
CA LEU A 86 2.70 -5.32 -21.49
C LEU A 86 2.55 -5.77 -22.94
N GLU A 87 1.82 -6.86 -23.18
CA GLU A 87 1.47 -7.34 -24.52
C GLU A 87 0.67 -6.29 -25.28
N ARG A 88 -0.37 -5.71 -24.66
CA ARG A 88 -1.17 -4.65 -25.28
C ARG A 88 -0.34 -3.40 -25.58
N ILE A 89 0.56 -3.00 -24.68
CA ILE A 89 1.45 -1.87 -24.91
C ILE A 89 2.42 -2.18 -26.07
N SER A 90 2.94 -3.40 -26.14
CA SER A 90 3.82 -3.81 -27.24
C SER A 90 3.09 -3.87 -28.58
N ALA A 91 1.82 -4.29 -28.59
CA ALA A 91 0.97 -4.31 -29.77
C ALA A 91 0.59 -2.90 -30.26
N ASP A 92 0.35 -1.94 -29.35
CA ASP A 92 0.08 -0.54 -29.71
C ASP A 92 0.77 0.46 -28.75
N PRO A 93 2.06 0.75 -28.98
CA PRO A 93 2.84 1.63 -28.10
C PRO A 93 2.35 3.09 -28.09
N LYS A 94 1.59 3.51 -29.11
CA LYS A 94 1.07 4.89 -29.23
C LYS A 94 0.06 5.23 -28.12
N THR A 95 -0.59 4.21 -27.56
CA THR A 95 -1.52 4.36 -26.43
C THR A 95 -0.87 5.02 -25.22
N ILE A 96 0.41 4.71 -24.95
CA ILE A 96 1.15 5.27 -23.82
C ILE A 96 1.98 6.50 -24.19
N GLU A 97 2.32 6.70 -25.48
CA GLU A 97 3.07 7.86 -25.98
C GLU A 97 2.44 9.18 -25.54
N ASN A 98 1.13 9.32 -25.77
CA ASN A 98 0.38 10.54 -25.50
C ASN A 98 0.07 10.77 -24.01
N HIS A 99 0.48 9.86 -23.14
CA HIS A 99 0.21 9.99 -21.72
C HIS A 99 1.25 10.82 -20.99
N THR A 100 0.80 11.96 -20.49
CA THR A 100 1.46 12.74 -19.47
C THR A 100 0.97 12.27 -18.10
N ILE A 101 1.84 11.60 -17.35
CA ILE A 101 1.58 11.32 -15.93
C ILE A 101 1.63 12.67 -15.24
N VAL A 102 0.46 13.20 -14.87
CA VAL A 102 0.39 14.39 -14.04
C VAL A 102 1.12 14.02 -12.74
N PRO A 103 2.17 14.76 -12.32
CA PRO A 103 2.84 14.49 -11.06
C PRO A 103 1.79 14.54 -9.97
N ARG A 104 1.45 13.37 -9.41
CA ARG A 104 0.53 13.28 -8.28
C ARG A 104 1.32 13.74 -7.06
N VAL A 105 1.58 15.04 -6.96
CA VAL A 105 1.94 15.69 -5.71
C VAL A 105 0.71 15.54 -4.82
N THR A 106 0.64 14.44 -4.09
CA THR A 106 -0.43 14.18 -3.14
C THR A 106 -0.23 15.07 -1.91
N MET A 107 -0.45 16.38 -2.06
CA MET A 107 -0.59 17.28 -0.91
C MET A 107 -1.80 16.87 -0.04
N GLN A 108 -2.81 16.24 -0.63
CA GLN A 108 -3.94 15.66 0.08
C GLN A 108 -3.56 14.43 0.93
N SER A 109 -2.71 13.50 0.43
CA SER A 109 -2.39 12.28 1.19
C SER A 109 -1.59 12.55 2.46
N LYS A 110 -0.67 13.53 2.44
CA LYS A 110 0.07 13.94 3.65
C LYS A 110 -0.84 14.58 4.70
N LYS A 111 -1.83 15.37 4.27
CA LYS A 111 -2.79 16.02 5.18
C LYS A 111 -3.74 14.98 5.78
N GLU A 112 -4.30 14.10 4.95
CA GLU A 112 -5.17 13.00 5.40
C GLU A 112 -4.45 12.00 6.30
N MET A 113 -3.21 11.62 5.97
CA MET A 113 -2.41 10.71 6.81
C MET A 113 -2.06 11.35 8.15
N LYS A 114 -1.72 12.66 8.17
CA LYS A 114 -1.51 13.40 9.42
C LYS A 114 -2.79 13.49 10.24
N GLU A 115 -3.93 13.75 9.61
CA GLU A 115 -5.23 13.84 10.28
C GLU A 115 -5.67 12.49 10.89
N LEU A 116 -5.50 11.39 10.15
CA LEU A 116 -5.74 10.03 10.66
C LEU A 116 -4.83 9.67 11.83
N THR A 117 -3.56 10.11 11.78
CA THR A 117 -2.60 9.88 12.87
C THR A 117 -2.98 10.68 14.12
N LEU A 118 -3.36 11.95 13.96
CA LEU A 118 -3.84 12.79 15.06
C LEU A 118 -5.11 12.23 15.70
N LYS A 119 -6.08 11.78 14.89
CA LYS A 119 -7.30 11.12 15.38
C LYS A 119 -7.00 9.87 16.22
N ARG A 120 -6.02 9.05 15.82
CA ARG A 120 -5.59 7.88 16.60
C ARG A 120 -4.91 8.26 17.91
N ILE A 121 -4.06 9.28 17.91
CA ILE A 121 -3.38 9.76 19.12
C ILE A 121 -4.38 10.31 20.14
N ILE A 122 -5.34 11.14 19.69
CA ILE A 122 -6.40 11.70 20.55
C ILE A 122 -7.26 10.58 21.14
N LYS A 123 -7.67 9.61 20.33
CA LYS A 123 -8.44 8.46 20.80
C LYS A 123 -7.70 7.70 21.91
N LYS A 124 -6.41 7.40 21.70
CA LYS A 124 -5.58 6.69 22.67
C LYS A 124 -5.42 7.48 23.98
N TYR A 125 -5.22 8.80 23.89
CA TYR A 125 -5.12 9.67 25.07
C TYR A 125 -6.41 9.68 25.89
N ASN A 126 -7.56 9.73 25.22
CA ASN A 126 -8.86 9.69 25.91
C ASN A 126 -9.13 8.33 26.56
N GLU A 127 -8.79 7.22 25.90
CA GLU A 127 -8.91 5.87 26.47
C GLU A 127 -8.03 5.71 27.72
N THR A 128 -6.75 6.11 27.64
CA THR A 128 -5.84 6.07 28.80
C THR A 128 -6.29 7.00 29.93
N SER A 129 -6.84 8.17 29.62
CA SER A 129 -7.35 9.09 30.64
C SER A 129 -8.56 8.52 31.38
N VAL A 130 -9.46 7.82 30.68
CA VAL A 130 -10.64 7.18 31.27
C VAL A 130 -10.24 6.00 32.16
N GLU A 131 -9.29 5.17 31.74
CA GLU A 131 -8.76 4.06 32.56
C GLU A 131 -8.12 4.58 33.86
N VAL A 132 -7.28 5.62 33.77
CA VAL A 132 -6.60 6.19 34.95
C VAL A 132 -7.61 6.82 35.94
N LEU A 133 -8.65 7.50 35.44
CA LEU A 133 -9.71 8.06 36.29
C LEU A 133 -10.57 6.96 36.95
N SER A 134 -10.82 5.86 36.24
CA SER A 134 -11.53 4.69 36.79
C SER A 134 -10.73 4.00 37.90
N GLU A 135 -9.42 3.82 37.72
CA GLU A 135 -8.56 3.22 38.76
C GLU A 135 -8.44 4.10 40.01
N ALA A 136 -8.37 5.43 39.82
CA ALA A 136 -8.30 6.37 40.94
C ALA A 136 -9.58 6.35 41.78
N THR A 137 -10.74 6.35 41.13
CA THR A 137 -12.05 6.31 41.81
C THR A 137 -12.30 4.98 42.52
N GLU A 138 -11.86 3.85 41.96
CA GLU A 138 -11.96 2.55 42.64
C GLU A 138 -11.06 2.45 43.88
N LYS A 139 -9.81 2.96 43.79
CA LYS A 139 -8.89 3.01 44.94
C LYS A 139 -9.42 3.91 46.05
N GLU A 140 -9.99 5.07 45.71
CA GLU A 140 -10.56 6.00 46.67
C GLU A 140 -11.81 5.41 47.37
N ALA A 141 -12.68 4.72 46.62
CA ALA A 141 -13.83 4.02 47.18
C ALA A 141 -13.42 2.90 48.15
N ARG A 142 -12.36 2.15 47.82
CA ARG A 142 -11.80 1.10 48.69
C ARG A 142 -11.20 1.67 49.97
N LEU A 143 -10.43 2.74 49.87
CA LEU A 143 -9.85 3.45 51.01
C LEU A 143 -10.93 4.01 51.94
N LYS A 144 -11.99 4.61 51.37
CA LYS A 144 -13.14 5.11 52.13
C LYS A 144 -13.81 3.99 52.92
N LYS A 145 -14.08 2.84 52.28
CA LYS A 145 -14.71 1.68 52.95
C LYS A 145 -13.84 1.12 54.09
N ILE A 146 -12.52 1.12 53.95
CA ILE A 146 -11.60 0.71 55.02
C ILE A 146 -11.64 1.73 56.15
N LYS A 147 -11.58 3.03 55.85
CA LYS A 147 -11.63 4.11 56.84
C LYS A 147 -12.93 4.10 57.64
N ASP A 148 -14.07 3.89 56.98
CA ASP A 148 -15.38 3.81 57.63
C ASP A 148 -15.43 2.62 58.61
N ARG A 149 -14.92 1.44 58.22
CA ARG A 149 -14.83 0.28 59.12
C ARG A 149 -13.92 0.50 60.32
N LEU A 150 -12.79 1.16 60.12
CA LEU A 150 -11.85 1.48 61.21
C LEU A 150 -12.47 2.48 62.21
N ARG A 151 -13.28 3.42 61.72
CA ARG A 151 -14.03 4.38 62.54
C ARG A 151 -15.17 3.71 63.31
N GLU A 152 -15.92 2.79 62.69
CA GLU A 152 -16.93 1.96 63.37
C GLU A 152 -16.32 1.09 64.49
N MET A 153 -15.11 0.58 64.29
CA MET A 153 -14.35 -0.18 65.29
C MET A 153 -13.70 0.71 66.38
N GLY A 154 -13.84 2.04 66.30
CA GLY A 154 -13.26 2.99 67.25
C GLY A 154 -11.73 3.07 67.22
N MET A 155 -11.09 2.55 66.17
CA MET A 155 -9.62 2.57 66.04
C MET A 155 -9.08 3.93 65.57
N ILE A 156 -9.94 4.74 64.95
CA ILE A 156 -9.66 6.10 64.47
C ILE A 156 -10.89 6.99 64.67
N ILE A 157 -10.68 8.31 64.84
CA ILE A 157 -11.74 9.32 65.06
C ILE A 157 -12.33 9.83 63.76
#